data_AF-A0A7X9P9L0-F1
#
_entry.id   AF-A0A7X9P9L0-F1
#
_cell.length_a   1.000
_cell.length_b   1.000
_cell.length_c   1.000
_cell.angle_alpha   90.00
_cell.angle_beta   90.00
_cell.angle_gamma   90.00
#
_symmetry.space_group_name_H-M   'P 1'
#
loop_
_entity.id
_entity.type
_entity.pdbx_description
1 polymer ?
#
loop_
_entity_poly.entity_id
_entity_poly.type
_entity_poly.pdbx_seq_one_letter_code
_entity_poly.pdbx_strand_id
1 'polypeptide(L)'
;GLERLGVALVTGAAWEERLGRAAAAATTAVRSVGGLLAEEDVRRLWEAGERRLVLPPRTIVTPLARSRAAALGLELVEKGS
;
A
#
# COMPACT_ATOMS: atom_id res chain seq x y z
N GLY A 1 33.61 5.10 11.43
CA GLY A 1 32.33 5.51 12.07
C GLY A 1 31.19 4.84 11.34
N LEU A 2 30.20 4.32 12.07
CA LEU A 2 29.04 3.58 11.55
C LEU A 2 28.29 4.32 10.43
N GLU A 3 28.33 5.64 10.40
CA GLU A 3 27.75 6.48 9.34
C GLU A 3 28.35 6.24 7.95
N ARG A 4 29.62 5.83 7.85
CA ARG A 4 30.26 5.50 6.55
C ARG A 4 29.78 4.17 5.97
N LEU A 5 29.03 3.39 6.74
CA LEU A 5 28.41 2.12 6.31
C LEU A 5 26.93 2.29 5.95
N GLY A 6 26.42 3.54 5.93
CA GLY A 6 25.00 3.81 5.67
C GLY A 6 24.07 3.40 6.81
N VAL A 7 24.62 3.09 7.99
CA VAL A 7 23.85 2.69 9.18
C VAL A 7 23.55 3.93 10.01
N ALA A 8 22.29 4.34 10.03
CA ALA A 8 21.78 5.40 10.89
C ALA A 8 21.15 4.79 12.15
N LEU A 9 21.55 5.28 13.33
CA LEU A 9 20.90 4.95 14.59
C LEU A 9 19.55 5.68 14.64
N VAL A 10 18.47 4.92 14.65
CA VAL A 10 17.10 5.43 14.82
C VAL A 10 16.62 5.11 16.23
N THR A 11 15.76 5.98 16.78
CA THR A 11 15.12 5.73 18.07
C THR A 11 14.10 4.58 17.94
N GLY A 12 13.80 3.90 19.05
CA GLY A 12 12.81 2.82 19.07
C GLY A 12 11.45 3.24 18.49
N ALA A 13 10.99 4.45 18.81
CA ALA A 13 9.74 4.99 18.27
C ALA A 13 9.78 5.21 16.74
N ALA A 14 10.87 5.75 16.19
CA ALA A 14 11.02 5.94 14.75
C ALA A 14 11.12 4.60 14.00
N TRP A 15 11.66 3.58 14.66
CA TRP A 15 11.70 2.20 14.16
C TRP A 15 10.30 1.56 14.15
N GLU A 16 9.55 1.68 15.24
CA GLU A 16 8.16 1.20 15.32
C GLU A 16 7.25 1.89 14.30
N GLU A 17 7.41 3.18 14.07
CA GLU A 17 6.63 3.91 13.07
C GLU A 17 6.98 3.50 11.63
N ARG A 18 8.25 3.18 11.36
CA ARG A 18 8.67 2.60 10.07
C ARG A 18 8.13 1.19 9.89
N LEU A 19 8.18 0.36 10.94
CA LEU A 19 7.62 -0.99 10.92
C LEU A 19 6.10 -0.97 10.80
N GLY A 20 5.41 -0.06 11.49
CA GLY A 20 3.96 0.12 11.40
C GLY A 20 3.54 0.50 9.98
N ARG A 21 4.26 1.41 9.32
CA ARG A 21 4.04 1.74 7.89
C ARG A 21 4.32 0.55 6.96
N ALA A 22 5.39 -0.20 7.21
CA ALA A 22 5.72 -1.39 6.41
C ALA A 22 4.70 -2.53 6.61
N ALA A 23 4.22 -2.72 7.84
CA ALA A 23 3.21 -3.70 8.20
C ALA A 23 1.83 -3.32 7.66
N ALA A 24 1.45 -2.03 7.72
CA ALA A 24 0.23 -1.52 7.09
C ALA A 24 0.26 -1.71 5.56
N ALA A 25 1.39 -1.44 4.91
CA ALA A 25 1.57 -1.72 3.49
C ALA A 25 1.48 -3.22 3.17
N ALA A 26 1.91 -4.09 4.09
CA ALA A 26 1.80 -5.54 3.95
C ALA A 26 0.36 -6.06 4.14
N THR A 27 -0.43 -5.49 5.07
CA THR A 27 -1.85 -5.85 5.24
C THR A 27 -2.72 -5.42 4.07
N THR A 28 -2.35 -4.34 3.38
CA THR A 28 -3.02 -3.85 2.17
C THR A 28 -2.91 -4.83 0.99
N ALA A 29 -1.82 -5.60 0.91
CA ALA A 29 -1.62 -6.64 -0.11
C ALA A 29 -2.36 -7.97 0.17
N VAL A 30 -2.75 -8.21 1.42
CA VAL A 30 -3.29 -9.53 1.87
C VAL A 30 -4.82 -9.57 1.87
N ARG A 31 -5.52 -8.42 1.88
CA ARG A 31 -7.00 -8.40 1.97
C ARG A 31 -7.74 -8.41 0.64
N SER A 32 -7.08 -8.27 -0.50
CA SER A 32 -7.65 -8.63 -1.79
C SER A 32 -7.80 -10.16 -1.83
N VAL A 33 -8.97 -10.65 -1.42
CA VAL A 33 -9.33 -12.06 -1.46
C VAL A 33 -8.97 -12.60 -2.85
N GLY A 34 -7.90 -13.41 -2.92
CA GLY A 34 -7.45 -14.03 -4.17
C GLY A 34 -6.85 -13.09 -5.24
N GLY A 35 -6.39 -11.89 -4.87
CA GLY A 35 -5.85 -10.94 -5.84
C GLY A 35 -6.92 -10.19 -6.64
N LEU A 36 -8.14 -10.07 -6.15
CA LEU A 36 -9.16 -9.19 -6.71
C LEU A 36 -9.24 -7.88 -5.92
N LEU A 37 -9.26 -6.74 -6.62
CA LEU A 37 -9.56 -5.43 -6.05
C LEU A 37 -10.93 -4.96 -6.53
N ALA A 38 -11.89 -4.90 -5.60
CA ALA A 38 -13.25 -4.41 -5.84
C ALA A 38 -13.37 -2.92 -5.48
N GLU A 39 -14.47 -2.31 -5.93
CA GLU A 39 -14.78 -0.91 -5.66
C GLU A 39 -14.84 -0.57 -4.17
N GLU A 40 -15.47 -1.45 -3.40
CA GLU A 40 -15.62 -1.32 -1.96
C GLU A 40 -14.25 -1.26 -1.25
N ASP A 41 -13.27 -2.03 -1.74
CA ASP A 41 -11.91 -2.04 -1.20
C ASP A 41 -11.23 -0.70 -1.44
N VAL A 42 -11.36 -0.14 -2.65
CA VAL A 42 -10.84 1.19 -3.00
C VAL A 42 -11.41 2.27 -2.08
N ARG A 43 -12.72 2.24 -1.84
CA ARG A 43 -13.38 3.19 -0.93
C ARG A 43 -12.79 3.08 0.48
N ARG A 44 -12.74 1.86 1.04
CA ARG A 44 -12.22 1.62 2.40
C ARG A 44 -10.77 2.06 2.56
N LEU A 45 -9.92 1.76 1.58
CA LEU A 45 -8.51 2.15 1.59
C LEU A 45 -8.36 3.67 1.55
N TRP A 46 -9.13 4.35 0.71
CA TRP A 46 -9.10 5.81 0.64
C TRP A 46 -9.60 6.47 1.92
N GLU A 47 -10.67 5.94 2.53
CA GLU A 47 -11.20 6.38 3.83
C GLU A 47 -10.20 6.16 4.97
N ALA A 48 -9.39 5.10 4.88
CA ALA A 48 -8.27 4.85 5.78
C ALA A 48 -7.08 5.82 5.58
N GLY A 49 -7.17 6.74 4.62
CA GLY A 49 -6.14 7.74 4.34
C GLY A 49 -5.15 7.35 3.24
N GLU A 50 -5.31 6.18 2.61
CA GLU A 50 -4.45 5.77 1.52
C GLU A 50 -4.66 6.67 0.31
N ARG A 51 -3.56 7.07 -0.32
CA ARG A 51 -3.54 7.86 -1.56
C ARG A 51 -2.86 7.14 -2.70
N ARG A 52 -2.10 6.08 -2.39
CA ARG A 52 -1.39 5.26 -3.35
C ARG A 52 -1.45 3.80 -2.93
N LEU A 53 -1.84 2.94 -3.85
CA LEU A 53 -2.01 1.51 -3.65
C LEU A 53 -1.04 0.73 -4.55
N VAL A 54 -0.08 0.03 -3.94
CA VAL A 54 0.82 -0.85 -4.67
C VAL A 54 0.15 -2.22 -4.81
N LEU A 55 -0.18 -2.59 -6.04
CA LEU A 55 -0.86 -3.84 -6.35
C LEU A 55 0.16 -4.97 -6.45
N PRO A 56 -0.04 -6.08 -5.72
CA PRO A 56 0.72 -7.30 -5.92
C PRO A 56 0.63 -7.78 -7.38
N PRO A 57 1.64 -8.52 -7.88
CA PRO A 57 1.57 -9.14 -9.20
C PRO A 57 0.30 -9.97 -9.36
N ARG A 58 -0.27 -9.95 -10.57
CA ARG A 58 -1.51 -10.69 -10.92
C ARG A 58 -2.78 -10.23 -10.17
N THR A 59 -2.76 -9.03 -9.59
CA THR A 59 -3.98 -8.44 -9.04
C THR A 59 -4.94 -8.05 -10.17
N ILE A 60 -6.13 -8.63 -10.16
CA ILE A 60 -7.24 -8.25 -11.03
C ILE A 60 -7.94 -7.04 -10.39
N VAL A 61 -7.98 -5.94 -11.12
CA VAL A 61 -8.73 -4.74 -10.71
C VAL A 61 -10.03 -4.71 -11.50
N THR A 62 -11.16 -4.70 -10.81
CA THR A 62 -12.46 -4.58 -11.49
C THR A 62 -12.59 -3.21 -12.20
N PRO A 63 -13.36 -3.10 -13.29
CA PRO A 63 -13.58 -1.81 -13.96
C PRO A 63 -14.14 -0.74 -13.02
N LEU A 64 -15.03 -1.15 -12.12
CA LEU A 64 -15.66 -0.26 -11.14
C LEU A 64 -14.66 0.22 -10.08
N ALA A 65 -13.76 -0.65 -9.63
CA ALA A 65 -12.65 -0.26 -8.76
C ALA A 65 -11.71 0.76 -9.44
N ARG A 66 -11.38 0.55 -10.72
CA ARG A 66 -10.54 1.49 -11.48
C ARG A 66 -11.21 2.85 -11.64
N SER A 67 -12.50 2.87 -11.97
CA SER A 67 -13.29 4.11 -12.05
C SER A 67 -13.35 4.84 -10.72
N ARG A 68 -13.60 4.10 -9.63
CA ARG A 68 -13.65 4.66 -8.27
C ARG A 68 -12.30 5.21 -7.81
N ALA A 69 -11.20 4.51 -8.10
CA ALA A 69 -9.86 4.96 -7.77
C ALA A 69 -9.53 6.29 -8.48
N ALA A 70 -9.87 6.39 -9.77
CA ALA A 70 -9.71 7.63 -10.53
C ALA A 70 -10.58 8.78 -9.95
N ALA A 71 -11.84 8.51 -9.61
CA ALA A 71 -12.73 9.51 -9.03
C ALA A 71 -12.26 10.04 -7.67
N LEU A 72 -11.61 9.19 -6.87
CA LEU A 72 -11.09 9.54 -5.53
C LEU A 72 -9.65 10.06 -5.54
N GLY A 73 -8.98 10.05 -6.70
CA GLY A 73 -7.55 10.38 -6.80
C GLY A 73 -6.64 9.38 -6.09
N LEU A 74 -7.06 8.11 -5.98
CA LEU A 74 -6.24 7.01 -5.46
C LEU A 74 -5.36 6.46 -6.60
N GLU A 75 -4.04 6.58 -6.45
CA GLU A 75 -3.09 6.08 -7.45
C GLU A 75 -2.93 4.55 -7.33
N LEU A 76 -3.19 3.82 -8.41
CA LEU A 76 -2.96 2.37 -8.48
C LEU A 76 -1.61 2.11 -9.18
N VAL A 77 -0.69 1.43 -8.49
CA VAL A 77 0.65 1.12 -9.01
C VAL A 77 0.85 -0.38 -9.09
N GLU A 78 0.91 -0.90 -10.31
CA GLU A 78 1.19 -2.31 -10.57
C GLU A 78 2.70 -2.57 -10.37
N LYS A 79 3.07 -3.49 -9.47
CA LYS A 79 4.44 -4.01 -9.46
C LYS A 79 4.58 -4.95 -10.66
N GLY A 80 5.39 -4.52 -11.63
CA GLY A 80 5.74 -5.30 -12.82
C GLY A 80 6.20 -6.72 -12.47
N SER A 81 5.83 -7.65 -13.34
CA SER A 81 6.23 -9.07 -13.28
C SER A 81 7.73 -9.26 -13.47
#